data_AF-D7VQD1-F1
#
_entry.id   AF-D7VQD1-F1
#
_cell.length_a   1.000
_cell.length_b   1.000
_cell.length_c   1.000
_cell.angle_alpha   90.00
_cell.angle_beta   90.00
_cell.angle_gamma   90.00
#
_symmetry.space_group_name_H-M   'P 1'
#
loop_
_entity.id
_entity.type
_entity.pdbx_description
1 polymer ?
#
loop_
_entity_poly.entity_id
_entity_poly.type
_entity_poly.pdbx_seq_one_letter_code
_entity_poly.pdbx_strand_id
1 'polypeptide(L)'
;METEGFIIGDQVALLNDSLQATDTISAEGKLVKISGISEQFYPLTENDTGICNKYSYVRIQLQDEQAIINGKYIYSATSEEAPKEIQIEKDQYSFVRLENYNALSDTSVSCDMHTPLLFTNSGDNYKGLLKLVNNDIYQSEYPYLELMANAIAHDVITEINTKGNQIILYIRRTGKQSLANIVVAIKKDALNGYSAEVKSIENIR
;
A
#
# COMPACT_ATOMS: atom_id res chain seq x y z
N MET A 1 1.46 -1.39 21.41
CA MET A 1 1.68 -0.37 20.38
C MET A 1 0.41 -0.38 19.54
N GLU A 2 -0.40 0.69 19.58
CA GLU A 2 -1.55 0.81 18.66
C GLU A 2 -1.02 1.40 17.36
N THR A 3 -1.05 0.60 16.29
CA THR A 3 -0.65 1.00 14.94
C THR A 3 -1.89 0.97 14.05
N GLU A 4 -1.94 1.79 13.00
CA GLU A 4 -3.03 1.73 12.02
C GLU A 4 -2.57 1.01 10.76
N GLY A 5 -3.49 0.34 10.08
CA GLY A 5 -3.25 -0.28 8.79
C GLY A 5 -4.50 -0.30 7.92
N PHE A 6 -4.31 -0.65 6.65
CA PHE A 6 -5.38 -0.79 5.67
C PHE A 6 -5.57 -2.25 5.32
N ILE A 7 -6.80 -2.75 5.45
CA ILE A 7 -7.17 -4.06 4.88
C ILE A 7 -7.37 -3.87 3.37
N ILE A 8 -6.65 -4.66 2.57
CA ILE A 8 -6.77 -4.69 1.12
C ILE A 8 -6.94 -6.13 0.65
N GLY A 9 -8.12 -6.46 0.10
CA GLY A 9 -8.41 -7.75 -0.51
C GLY A 9 -9.90 -8.00 -0.72
N ASP A 10 -10.22 -8.79 -1.75
CA ASP A 10 -11.61 -9.03 -2.17
C ASP A 10 -12.39 -9.89 -1.16
N GLN A 11 -11.73 -10.90 -0.60
CA GLN A 11 -12.29 -11.79 0.43
C GLN A 11 -11.23 -12.10 1.48
N VAL A 12 -11.28 -11.40 2.61
CA VAL A 12 -10.37 -11.56 3.74
C VAL A 12 -11.08 -12.30 4.86
N ALA A 13 -10.59 -13.49 5.20
CA ALA A 13 -11.13 -14.28 6.31
C ALA A 13 -10.84 -13.62 7.66
N LEU A 14 -11.87 -13.51 8.50
CA LEU A 14 -11.78 -13.08 9.89
C LEU A 14 -11.73 -14.32 10.79
N LEU A 15 -10.67 -14.45 11.57
CA LEU A 15 -10.43 -15.59 12.45
C LEU A 15 -10.65 -15.24 13.91
N ASN A 16 -11.10 -16.21 14.69
CA ASN A 16 -11.14 -16.14 16.15
C ASN A 16 -9.78 -16.50 16.80
N ASP A 17 -9.71 -16.48 18.13
CA ASP A 17 -8.50 -16.84 18.89
C ASP A 17 -8.04 -18.30 18.70
N SER A 18 -8.93 -19.18 18.26
CA SER A 18 -8.60 -20.56 17.87
C SER A 18 -8.16 -20.69 16.41
N LEU A 19 -7.94 -19.55 15.73
CA LEU A 19 -7.55 -19.45 14.32
C LEU A 19 -8.55 -20.07 13.34
N GLN A 20 -9.80 -20.19 13.76
CA GLN A 20 -10.89 -20.67 12.91
C GLN A 20 -11.56 -19.49 12.23
N ALA A 21 -11.83 -19.63 10.93
CA ALA A 21 -12.60 -18.64 10.18
C ALA A 21 -14.01 -18.52 10.79
N THR A 22 -14.41 -17.29 11.08
CA THR A 22 -15.71 -16.94 11.66
C THR A 22 -16.56 -16.11 10.70
N ASP A 23 -15.91 -15.32 9.84
CA ASP A 23 -16.57 -14.47 8.86
C ASP A 23 -15.59 -14.10 7.73
N THR A 24 -16.07 -13.35 6.75
CA THR A 24 -15.27 -12.79 5.65
C THR A 24 -15.63 -11.32 5.43
N ILE A 25 -14.62 -10.50 5.18
CA ILE A 25 -14.79 -9.11 4.79
C ILE A 25 -14.23 -8.88 3.39
N SER A 26 -15.01 -8.19 2.55
CA SER A 26 -14.45 -7.54 1.36
C SER A 26 -13.98 -6.16 1.77
N ALA A 27 -12.68 -5.89 1.59
CA ALA A 27 -12.09 -4.66 2.08
C ALA A 27 -11.20 -4.04 1.00
N GLU A 28 -11.77 -3.07 0.30
CA GLU A 28 -11.02 -2.18 -0.56
C GLU A 28 -10.45 -1.02 0.26
N GLY A 29 -9.31 -1.24 0.93
CA GLY A 29 -8.57 -0.15 1.57
C GLY A 29 -9.25 0.37 2.84
N LYS A 30 -9.82 -0.53 3.64
CA LYS A 30 -10.48 -0.17 4.91
C LYS A 30 -9.43 0.09 6.00
N LEU A 31 -9.44 1.29 6.58
CA LEU A 31 -8.58 1.63 7.72
C LEU A 31 -9.03 0.86 8.97
N VAL A 32 -8.07 0.27 9.68
CA VAL A 32 -8.26 -0.46 10.93
C VAL A 32 -7.15 -0.16 11.93
N LYS A 33 -7.46 -0.34 13.22
CA LYS A 33 -6.44 -0.36 14.26
C LYS A 33 -5.88 -1.77 14.40
N ILE A 34 -4.58 -1.86 14.56
CA ILE A 34 -3.82 -3.08 14.80
C ILE A 34 -3.49 -3.11 16.29
N SER A 35 -3.97 -4.16 16.96
CA SER A 35 -3.79 -4.33 18.41
C SER A 35 -2.76 -5.40 18.77
N GLY A 36 -2.34 -6.22 17.81
CA GLY A 36 -1.30 -7.22 18.01
C GLY A 36 -0.82 -7.86 16.71
N ILE A 37 0.44 -8.28 16.69
CA ILE A 37 1.07 -9.02 15.60
C ILE A 37 1.69 -10.26 16.24
N SER A 38 1.37 -11.44 15.69
CA SER A 38 1.88 -12.70 16.20
C SER A 38 3.33 -12.95 15.73
N GLU A 39 4.11 -13.59 16.58
CA GLU A 39 5.39 -14.23 16.22
C GLU A 39 5.16 -15.56 15.47
N GLN A 40 3.93 -16.07 15.45
CA GLN A 40 3.53 -17.23 14.66
C GLN A 40 3.04 -16.81 13.28
N PHE A 41 3.25 -17.69 12.30
CA PHE A 41 2.93 -17.43 10.89
C PHE A 41 1.68 -18.18 10.42
N TYR A 42 0.90 -17.52 9.59
CA TYR A 42 -0.22 -18.09 8.86
C TYR A 42 0.31 -19.14 7.88
N PRO A 43 -0.06 -20.43 8.01
CA PRO A 43 0.34 -21.46 7.06
C PRO A 43 -0.49 -21.30 5.78
N LEU A 44 0.16 -20.99 4.66
CA LEU A 44 -0.55 -20.87 3.38
C LEU A 44 -0.98 -22.25 2.83
N THR A 45 -0.19 -23.32 3.06
CA THR A 45 -0.58 -24.75 3.08
C THR A 45 0.49 -25.59 3.82
N GLU A 46 0.22 -26.86 4.16
CA GLU A 46 1.22 -27.81 4.72
C GLU A 46 2.42 -28.10 3.79
N ASN A 47 2.29 -27.85 2.47
CA ASN A 47 3.30 -28.17 1.46
C ASN A 47 3.97 -26.93 0.84
N ASP A 48 3.65 -25.72 1.31
CA ASP A 48 4.19 -24.49 0.73
C ASP A 48 5.56 -24.17 1.34
N THR A 49 6.62 -24.68 0.70
CA THR A 49 8.01 -24.39 1.05
C THR A 49 8.53 -23.12 0.37
N GLY A 50 7.66 -22.33 -0.25
CA GLY A 50 8.03 -21.08 -0.92
C GLY A 50 8.58 -20.06 0.07
N ILE A 51 9.70 -19.43 -0.28
CA ILE A 51 10.39 -18.44 0.56
C ILE A 51 9.57 -17.14 0.69
N CYS A 52 8.50 -16.97 -0.10
CA CYS A 52 7.68 -15.77 -0.17
C CYS A 52 6.35 -15.78 0.63
N ASN A 53 6.18 -16.77 1.51
CA ASN A 53 4.83 -17.25 1.85
C ASN A 53 4.56 -17.39 3.37
N LYS A 54 5.24 -16.63 4.23
CA LYS A 54 4.97 -16.62 5.67
C LYS A 54 4.50 -15.25 6.11
N TYR A 55 3.21 -15.11 6.36
CA TYR A 55 2.63 -13.87 6.87
C TYR A 55 2.33 -14.00 8.35
N SER A 56 2.50 -12.93 9.12
CA SER A 56 2.07 -12.94 10.52
C SER A 56 0.55 -12.99 10.63
N TYR A 57 0.04 -13.57 11.72
CA TYR A 57 -1.32 -13.28 12.14
C TYR A 57 -1.39 -11.86 12.71
N VAL A 58 -2.32 -11.05 12.20
CA VAL A 58 -2.50 -9.66 12.64
C VAL A 58 -3.86 -9.54 13.31
N ARG A 59 -3.85 -9.13 14.58
CA ARG A 59 -5.08 -8.82 15.33
C ARG A 59 -5.48 -7.38 15.06
N ILE A 60 -6.71 -7.20 14.62
CA ILE A 60 -7.29 -5.91 14.25
C ILE A 60 -8.55 -5.62 15.06
N GLN A 61 -8.85 -4.34 15.24
CA GLN A 61 -10.11 -3.85 15.79
C GLN A 61 -11.02 -3.36 14.65
N LEU A 62 -12.20 -3.97 14.55
CA LEU A 62 -13.29 -3.59 13.66
C LEU A 62 -14.45 -3.05 14.50
N GLN A 63 -14.61 -1.74 14.59
CA GLN A 63 -15.62 -1.11 15.45
C GLN A 63 -15.54 -1.67 16.88
N ASP A 64 -16.52 -2.48 17.30
CA ASP A 64 -16.62 -3.07 18.64
C ASP A 64 -16.06 -4.49 18.75
N GLU A 65 -15.56 -5.08 17.65
CA GLU A 65 -15.08 -6.47 17.60
C GLU A 65 -13.59 -6.56 17.29
N GLN A 66 -12.94 -7.59 17.82
CA GLN A 66 -11.58 -7.97 17.44
C GLN A 66 -11.61 -9.18 16.53
N ALA A 67 -10.76 -9.16 15.51
CA ALA A 67 -10.56 -10.29 14.61
C ALA A 67 -9.07 -10.49 14.35
N ILE A 68 -8.70 -11.72 14.02
CA ILE A 68 -7.36 -12.05 13.54
C ILE A 68 -7.44 -12.26 12.02
N ILE A 69 -6.50 -11.70 11.26
CA ILE A 69 -6.43 -11.88 9.81
C ILE A 69 -5.02 -12.21 9.35
N ASN A 70 -4.92 -12.73 8.13
CA ASN A 70 -3.64 -12.98 7.48
C ASN A 70 -2.94 -11.65 7.15
N GLY A 71 -1.71 -11.48 7.63
CA GLY A 71 -0.90 -10.28 7.46
C GLY A 71 -0.64 -9.87 6.01
N LYS A 72 -0.81 -10.78 5.04
CA LYS A 72 -0.79 -10.47 3.60
C LYS A 72 -1.72 -9.31 3.23
N TYR A 73 -2.88 -9.24 3.87
CA TYR A 73 -3.96 -8.32 3.53
C TYR A 73 -3.93 -7.02 4.34
N ILE A 74 -3.00 -6.87 5.30
CA ILE A 74 -2.86 -5.64 6.08
C ILE A 74 -1.63 -4.89 5.65
N TYR A 75 -1.82 -3.65 5.25
CA TYR A 75 -0.76 -2.73 4.86
C TYR A 75 -0.62 -1.61 5.89
N SER A 76 0.58 -1.41 6.41
CA SER A 76 0.89 -0.36 7.39
C SER A 76 2.15 0.40 7.01
N ALA A 77 2.26 1.64 7.50
CA ALA A 77 3.49 2.40 7.36
C ALA A 77 4.60 1.72 8.17
N THR A 78 5.76 1.51 7.54
CA THR A 78 6.95 1.02 8.24
C THR A 78 7.79 2.19 8.72
N SER A 79 8.53 2.01 9.81
CA SER A 79 9.45 3.05 10.30
C SER A 79 10.69 3.23 9.44
N GLU A 80 10.94 2.30 8.52
CA GLU A 80 12.16 2.27 7.69
C GLU A 80 12.10 3.25 6.52
N GLU A 81 10.89 3.63 6.09
CA GLU A 81 10.70 4.56 5.00
C GLU A 81 10.01 5.85 5.49
N ALA A 82 10.80 6.90 5.68
CA ALA A 82 10.27 8.21 6.03
C ALA A 82 9.35 8.74 4.91
N PRO A 83 8.23 9.41 5.24
CA PRO A 83 7.35 10.01 4.25
C PRO A 83 8.10 10.96 3.33
N LYS A 84 7.68 11.01 2.06
CA LYS A 84 7.95 12.18 1.23
C LYS A 84 6.90 13.23 1.53
N GLU A 85 7.33 14.35 2.11
CA GLU A 85 6.44 15.46 2.45
C GLU A 85 6.74 16.70 1.64
N ILE A 86 5.69 17.49 1.38
CA ILE A 86 5.82 18.82 0.83
C ILE A 86 4.74 19.73 1.41
N GLN A 87 5.14 20.97 1.69
CA GLN A 87 4.22 22.05 1.99
C GLN A 87 3.97 22.84 0.70
N ILE A 88 2.72 22.96 0.27
CA ILE A 88 2.33 23.82 -0.85
C ILE A 88 1.25 24.76 -0.35
N GLU A 89 1.56 26.05 -0.34
CA GLU A 89 0.75 27.07 0.34
C GLU A 89 0.50 26.69 1.81
N LYS A 90 -0.76 26.51 2.21
CA LYS A 90 -1.17 26.14 3.58
C LYS A 90 -1.36 24.63 3.77
N ASP A 91 -1.35 23.85 2.68
CA ASP A 91 -1.63 22.42 2.72
C ASP A 91 -0.31 21.63 2.75
N GLN A 92 -0.26 20.62 3.61
CA GLN A 92 0.82 19.65 3.70
C GLN A 92 0.35 18.36 3.04
N TYR A 93 1.17 17.87 2.12
CA TYR A 93 0.96 16.60 1.44
C TYR A 93 2.02 15.61 1.91
N SER A 94 1.61 14.41 2.31
CA SER A 94 2.53 13.33 2.72
C SER A 94 2.23 12.07 1.93
N PHE A 95 3.30 11.41 1.50
CA PHE A 95 3.28 10.15 0.77
C PHE A 95 4.13 9.13 1.52
N VAL A 96 3.48 8.09 2.02
CA VAL A 96 4.12 7.01 2.77
C VAL A 96 3.87 5.70 2.04
N ARG A 97 4.93 4.97 1.69
CA ARG A 97 4.77 3.60 1.20
C ARG A 97 4.31 2.71 2.34
N LEU A 98 3.37 1.83 2.04
CA LEU A 98 2.89 0.84 2.99
C LEU A 98 3.43 -0.52 2.60
N GLU A 99 3.69 -1.33 3.62
CA GLU A 99 4.09 -2.73 3.46
C GLU A 99 3.14 -3.62 4.23
N ASN A 100 3.04 -4.87 3.79
CA ASN A 100 2.25 -5.85 4.51
C ASN A 100 3.07 -6.60 5.58
N TYR A 101 2.36 -7.27 6.49
CA TYR A 101 3.00 -8.01 7.58
C TYR A 101 3.50 -9.38 7.12
N ASN A 102 4.50 -9.37 6.23
CA ASN A 102 5.26 -10.54 5.82
C ASN A 102 6.39 -10.81 6.82
N ALA A 103 6.60 -12.07 7.16
CA ALA A 103 7.51 -12.48 8.22
C ALA A 103 8.94 -12.76 7.75
N LEU A 104 9.11 -13.13 6.48
CA LEU A 104 10.41 -13.53 5.94
C LEU A 104 10.44 -13.23 4.44
N SER A 105 11.05 -12.11 4.04
CA SER A 105 11.63 -12.02 2.70
C SER A 105 13.08 -12.44 2.80
N ASP A 106 13.44 -13.62 2.32
CA ASP A 106 14.82 -13.78 1.85
C ASP A 106 14.99 -12.77 0.72
N THR A 107 15.86 -11.79 0.93
CA THR A 107 16.03 -10.60 0.07
C THR A 107 16.48 -10.95 -1.35
N SER A 108 16.70 -12.25 -1.62
CA SER A 108 17.10 -12.83 -2.90
C SER A 108 15.93 -13.26 -3.81
N VAL A 109 14.68 -13.32 -3.32
CA VAL A 109 13.52 -13.76 -4.13
C VAL A 109 12.50 -12.62 -4.28
N SER A 110 12.09 -12.35 -5.51
CA SER A 110 11.02 -11.38 -5.81
C SER A 110 9.68 -11.94 -5.37
N CYS A 111 9.28 -11.64 -4.14
CA CYS A 111 7.91 -11.86 -3.71
C CYS A 111 7.04 -10.76 -4.32
N ASP A 112 5.89 -11.12 -4.89
CA ASP A 112 4.90 -10.15 -5.38
C ASP A 112 4.35 -9.38 -4.19
N MET A 113 5.02 -8.28 -3.85
CA MET A 113 4.62 -7.37 -2.80
C MET A 113 4.14 -6.09 -3.45
N HIS A 114 2.84 -5.85 -3.38
CA HIS A 114 2.30 -4.52 -3.63
C HIS A 114 2.75 -3.57 -2.54
N THR A 115 3.03 -2.32 -2.91
CA THR A 115 3.49 -1.27 -2.00
C THR A 115 2.62 -0.02 -2.18
N PRO A 116 1.32 -0.09 -1.78
CA PRO A 116 0.40 1.02 -1.97
C PRO A 116 0.84 2.25 -1.18
N LEU A 117 0.47 3.42 -1.67
CA LEU A 117 0.74 4.69 -1.00
C LEU A 117 -0.39 5.10 -0.06
N LEU A 118 -0.04 5.35 1.21
CA LEU A 118 -0.81 6.22 2.09
C LEU A 118 -0.55 7.67 1.69
N PHE A 119 -1.64 8.36 1.38
CA PHE A 119 -1.66 9.78 1.08
C PHE A 119 -2.39 10.52 2.20
N THR A 120 -1.77 11.61 2.66
CA THR A 120 -2.43 12.57 3.54
C THR A 120 -2.43 13.96 2.94
N ASN A 121 -3.51 14.69 3.17
CA ASN A 121 -3.65 16.10 2.84
C ASN A 121 -4.22 16.84 4.07
N SER A 122 -3.44 17.76 4.64
CA SER A 122 -3.89 18.54 5.80
C SER A 122 -5.01 19.54 5.46
N GLY A 123 -5.11 19.97 4.19
CA GLY A 123 -6.08 20.98 3.76
C GLY A 123 -7.53 20.54 3.87
N ASP A 124 -7.80 19.24 3.71
CA ASP A 124 -9.12 18.65 3.86
C ASP A 124 -9.17 17.50 4.87
N ASN A 125 -8.11 17.35 5.68
CA ASN A 125 -7.93 16.27 6.65
C ASN A 125 -8.07 14.86 6.03
N TYR A 126 -7.71 14.71 4.76
CA TYR A 126 -7.73 13.40 4.11
C TYR A 126 -6.58 12.53 4.61
N LYS A 127 -6.90 11.26 4.86
CA LYS A 127 -5.95 10.18 5.13
C LYS A 127 -6.49 8.90 4.49
N GLY A 128 -5.81 8.39 3.47
CA GLY A 128 -6.26 7.20 2.78
C GLY A 128 -5.34 6.78 1.65
N LEU A 129 -5.73 5.72 0.95
CA LEU A 129 -5.00 5.23 -0.21
C LEU A 129 -5.35 6.06 -1.46
N LEU A 130 -4.49 6.02 -2.47
CA LEU A 130 -4.75 6.62 -3.78
C LEU A 130 -5.28 5.56 -4.73
N LYS A 131 -6.57 5.66 -5.13
CA LYS A 131 -7.14 4.74 -6.13
C LYS A 131 -6.49 4.96 -7.50
N LEU A 132 -6.02 3.91 -8.13
CA LEU A 132 -5.43 3.99 -9.47
C LEU A 132 -6.55 4.03 -10.52
N VAL A 133 -6.43 4.95 -11.47
CA VAL A 133 -7.28 5.02 -12.65
C VAL A 133 -6.52 4.42 -13.83
N ASN A 134 -6.97 3.24 -14.27
CA ASN A 134 -6.44 2.60 -15.47
C ASN A 134 -6.74 3.44 -16.72
N ASN A 135 -5.78 3.51 -17.65
CA ASN A 135 -5.91 4.19 -18.93
C ASN A 135 -5.05 3.51 -20.00
N ASP A 136 -4.91 4.12 -21.18
CA ASP A 136 -4.13 3.56 -22.29
C ASP A 136 -2.61 3.55 -22.02
N ILE A 137 -2.13 4.28 -21.01
CA ILE A 137 -0.70 4.41 -20.67
C ILE A 137 -0.30 3.35 -19.64
N TYR A 138 -1.16 3.12 -18.65
CA TYR A 138 -0.88 2.20 -17.56
C TYR A 138 -2.15 1.48 -17.11
N GLN A 139 -2.04 0.17 -16.97
CA GLN A 139 -3.08 -0.71 -16.47
C GLN A 139 -2.50 -1.59 -15.38
N SER A 140 -3.22 -1.70 -14.27
CA SER A 140 -2.95 -2.65 -13.19
C SER A 140 -4.25 -3.32 -12.76
N GLU A 141 -4.16 -4.59 -12.37
CA GLU A 141 -5.23 -5.28 -11.67
C GLU A 141 -5.30 -4.85 -10.19
N TYR A 142 -4.19 -4.33 -9.65
CA TYR A 142 -4.16 -3.78 -8.30
C TYR A 142 -4.77 -2.37 -8.28
N PRO A 143 -5.79 -2.10 -7.43
CA PRO A 143 -6.62 -0.91 -7.56
C PRO A 143 -6.02 0.37 -6.95
N TYR A 144 -4.79 0.33 -6.45
CA TYR A 144 -4.13 1.46 -5.81
C TYR A 144 -2.83 1.85 -6.50
N LEU A 145 -2.48 3.13 -6.43
CA LEU A 145 -1.15 3.59 -6.83
C LEU A 145 -0.11 3.00 -5.88
N GLU A 146 0.89 2.37 -6.45
CA GLU A 146 2.04 1.78 -5.74
C GLU A 146 3.36 2.42 -6.21
N LEU A 147 4.34 2.46 -5.32
CA LEU A 147 5.73 2.78 -5.67
C LEU A 147 6.57 1.54 -5.46
N MET A 148 7.16 1.02 -6.54
CA MET A 148 7.95 -0.21 -6.44
C MET A 148 9.11 -0.03 -5.45
N ALA A 149 9.34 -1.01 -4.59
CA ALA A 149 10.46 -0.99 -3.64
C ALA A 149 11.05 -2.39 -3.51
N ASN A 150 11.45 -2.98 -4.64
CA ASN A 150 11.94 -4.36 -4.69
C ASN A 150 13.23 -4.49 -5.51
N ALA A 151 13.76 -5.71 -5.60
CA ALA A 151 15.02 -5.98 -6.29
C ALA A 151 14.99 -5.69 -7.81
N ILE A 152 13.80 -5.58 -8.42
CA ILE A 152 13.60 -5.34 -9.84
C ILE A 152 13.56 -3.83 -10.13
N ALA A 153 12.84 -3.07 -9.31
CA ALA A 153 12.64 -1.63 -9.48
C ALA A 153 12.41 -0.91 -8.15
N HIS A 154 12.86 0.34 -8.10
CA HIS A 154 12.77 1.25 -6.98
C HIS A 154 12.25 2.64 -7.41
N ASP A 155 11.02 2.89 -6.97
CA ASP A 155 10.10 4.03 -6.96
C ASP A 155 10.47 5.25 -6.12
N VAL A 156 11.14 6.29 -6.61
CA VAL A 156 11.37 7.51 -5.79
C VAL A 156 10.56 8.69 -6.31
N ILE A 157 9.73 9.29 -5.45
CA ILE A 157 9.13 10.61 -5.72
C ILE A 157 10.25 11.66 -5.65
N THR A 158 10.64 12.20 -6.80
CA THR A 158 11.70 13.20 -6.90
C THR A 158 11.17 14.61 -6.70
N GLU A 159 9.94 14.86 -7.16
CA GLU A 159 9.33 16.19 -7.12
C GLU A 159 7.81 16.08 -6.99
N ILE A 160 7.21 17.06 -6.32
CA ILE A 160 5.77 17.20 -6.14
C ILE A 160 5.42 18.64 -6.51
N ASN A 161 4.47 18.80 -7.43
CA ASN A 161 4.00 20.10 -7.91
C ASN A 161 2.47 20.16 -7.87
N THR A 162 1.91 21.35 -8.10
CA THR A 162 0.48 21.52 -8.36
C THR A 162 0.24 22.08 -9.76
N LYS A 163 -0.86 21.67 -10.38
CA LYS A 163 -1.34 22.22 -11.66
C LYS A 163 -2.86 22.33 -11.61
N GLY A 164 -3.34 23.55 -11.36
CA GLY A 164 -4.77 23.76 -11.11
C GLY A 164 -5.20 23.02 -9.83
N ASN A 165 -6.18 22.12 -9.95
CA ASN A 165 -6.68 21.31 -8.83
C ASN A 165 -6.01 19.93 -8.71
N GLN A 166 -4.89 19.72 -9.40
CA GLN A 166 -4.16 18.45 -9.39
C GLN A 166 -2.83 18.59 -8.67
N ILE A 167 -2.46 17.54 -7.94
CA ILE A 167 -1.10 17.33 -7.45
C ILE A 167 -0.39 16.47 -8.48
N ILE A 168 0.80 16.88 -8.90
CA ILE A 168 1.61 16.18 -9.89
C ILE A 168 2.82 15.59 -9.19
N LEU A 169 2.93 14.26 -9.22
CA LEU A 169 4.09 13.53 -8.76
C LEU A 169 5.01 13.26 -9.94
N TYR A 170 6.29 13.59 -9.76
CA TYR A 170 7.36 13.14 -10.64
C TYR A 170 8.11 12.04 -9.91
N ILE A 171 8.15 10.87 -10.53
CA ILE A 171 8.68 9.65 -9.96
C ILE A 171 9.83 9.18 -10.85
N ARG A 172 10.96 8.88 -10.22
CA ARG A 172 12.11 8.23 -10.85
C ARG A 172 12.10 6.76 -10.47
N ARG A 173 11.92 5.89 -11.47
CA ARG A 173 12.12 4.45 -11.34
C ARG A 173 13.59 4.14 -11.62
N THR A 174 14.25 3.47 -10.69
CA THR A 174 15.61 2.94 -10.86
C THR A 174 15.62 1.44 -10.58
N GLY A 175 16.27 0.64 -11.42
CA GLY A 175 16.33 -0.81 -11.25
C GLY A 175 17.29 -1.43 -12.26
N LYS A 176 17.73 -2.67 -12.00
CA LYS A 176 18.69 -3.37 -12.87
C LYS A 176 18.21 -3.48 -14.32
N GLN A 177 16.90 -3.47 -14.55
CA GLN A 177 16.28 -3.64 -15.87
C GLN A 177 15.26 -2.55 -16.21
N SER A 178 15.09 -1.55 -15.34
CA SER A 178 14.07 -0.51 -15.53
C SER A 178 14.58 0.83 -15.04
N LEU A 179 14.75 1.76 -15.98
CA LEU A 179 15.04 3.16 -15.71
C LEU A 179 13.95 3.98 -16.40
N ALA A 180 13.15 4.71 -15.63
CA ALA A 180 12.06 5.48 -16.20
C ALA A 180 11.77 6.74 -15.38
N ASN A 181 11.24 7.75 -16.06
CA ASN A 181 10.53 8.86 -15.42
C ASN A 181 9.04 8.62 -15.58
N ILE A 182 8.30 8.71 -14.48
CA ILE A 182 6.86 8.51 -14.44
C ILE A 182 6.23 9.79 -13.91
N VAL A 183 5.18 10.27 -14.58
CA VAL A 183 4.39 11.41 -14.10
C VAL A 183 3.01 10.90 -13.71
N VAL A 184 2.59 11.20 -12.49
CA VAL A 184 1.28 10.83 -11.96
C VAL A 184 0.52 12.09 -11.57
N ALA A 185 -0.72 12.20 -12.01
CA ALA A 185 -1.63 13.25 -11.56
C ALA A 185 -2.58 12.69 -10.50
N ILE A 186 -2.66 13.37 -9.36
CA ILE A 186 -3.59 13.07 -8.29
C ILE A 186 -4.66 14.15 -8.26
N LYS A 187 -5.92 13.71 -8.21
CA LYS A 187 -7.09 14.58 -8.15
C LYS A 187 -8.03 14.11 -7.06
N LYS A 188 -8.69 15.06 -6.41
CA LYS A 188 -9.81 14.76 -5.52
C LYS A 188 -10.94 14.12 -6.33
N ASP A 189 -11.40 12.97 -5.87
CA ASP A 189 -12.50 12.21 -6.44
C ASP A 189 -13.69 12.25 -5.46
N ALA A 190 -14.88 12.57 -5.96
CA ALA A 190 -16.05 12.75 -5.10
C ALA A 190 -16.50 11.46 -4.40
N LEU A 191 -16.17 10.29 -4.97
CA LEU A 191 -16.56 8.99 -4.44
C LEU A 191 -15.44 8.34 -3.62
N ASN A 192 -14.20 8.47 -4.08
CA ASN A 192 -13.04 7.74 -3.58
C ASN A 192 -12.09 8.59 -2.72
N GLY A 193 -12.42 9.86 -2.48
CA GLY A 193 -11.52 10.81 -1.83
C GLY A 193 -10.45 11.30 -2.81
N TYR A 194 -9.48 10.48 -3.16
CA TYR A 194 -8.42 10.82 -4.12
C TYR A 194 -8.13 9.68 -5.09
N SER A 195 -7.89 10.06 -6.35
CA SER A 195 -7.50 9.14 -7.42
C SER A 195 -6.19 9.58 -8.06
N ALA A 196 -5.42 8.61 -8.51
CA ALA A 196 -4.13 8.78 -9.17
C ALA A 196 -4.22 8.23 -10.60
N GLU A 197 -3.69 8.97 -11.56
CA GLU A 197 -3.67 8.58 -12.96
C GLU A 197 -2.26 8.77 -13.52
N VAL A 198 -1.70 7.73 -14.12
CA VAL A 198 -0.41 7.81 -14.80
C VAL A 198 -0.58 8.61 -16.09
N LYS A 199 0.16 9.72 -16.21
CA LYS A 199 0.10 10.65 -17.34
C LYS A 199 1.19 10.42 -18.37
N SER A 200 2.33 9.88 -17.96
CA SER A 200 3.39 9.48 -18.87
C SER A 200 4.36 8.52 -18.20
N ILE A 201 4.99 7.68 -19.03
CA ILE A 201 6.12 6.84 -18.67
C ILE A 201 7.18 7.05 -19.76
N GLU A 202 8.32 7.63 -19.39
CA GLU A 202 9.46 7.82 -20.26
C GLU A 202 10.57 6.85 -19.86
N ASN A 203 10.78 5.80 -20.67
CA ASN A 203 11.86 4.86 -20.45
C ASN A 203 13.20 5.46 -20.87
N ILE A 204 14.16 5.48 -19.95
CA ILE A 204 15.51 5.97 -20.19
C ILE A 204 16.39 4.76 -20.51
N ARG A 205 16.85 4.69 -21.76
CA ARG A 205 17.77 3.65 -22.23
C ARG A 205 19.19 3.90 -21.78
#